data_AF-A0A379IZI2-F1
#
_entry.id   AF-A0A379IZI2-F1
#
_cell.length_a   1.000
_cell.length_b   1.000
_cell.length_c   1.000
_cell.angle_alpha   90.00
_cell.angle_beta   90.00
_cell.angle_gamma   90.00
#
_symmetry.space_group_name_H-M   'P 1'
#
loop_
_entity.id
_entity.type
_entity.pdbx_description
1 polymer ?
#
loop_
_entity_poly.entity_id
_entity_poly.type
_entity_poly.pdbx_seq_one_letter_code
_entity_poly.pdbx_strand_id
1 'polypeptide(L)'
;MASQDIIARSATTTPMPSVRQVGEVAKLIDVSKCIGCKACQVACSEWNDLRDEVGQNHGTYDNPTDLTASSWTVMRFTEHEDEAGKLEWLIRKDGCMHCAEPGCLAACPSPGAIIQYANGIVDFNQDKCIGCGYCITGCPFNIPRISQKDRKAYKCSLCSDRVAVGMEPACVKTCPTGAIVFGTKEAMKEHADGRIADLKSRGYDNAGLYDPDGVGGTHVMYVLHHADQPSLYAGLPNEPSISPLVSLWKGVTKPLGLLAMGATALIGFFHYIRVGRNRVEEDEPVTGDPAVHQVDPAVHTYDPNQRP
;
A
#
# COMPACT_ATOMS: atom_id res chain seq x y z
N MET A 1 -7.13 -14.98 -11.14
CA MET A 1 -6.45 -14.69 -12.44
C MET A 1 -5.30 -15.65 -12.65
N ALA A 2 -4.92 -15.92 -13.90
CA ALA A 2 -3.85 -16.87 -14.21
C ALA A 2 -2.47 -16.24 -13.94
N SER A 3 -1.49 -17.06 -13.55
CA SER A 3 -0.11 -16.60 -13.30
C SER A 3 0.57 -16.01 -14.55
N GLN A 4 0.06 -16.36 -15.74
CA GLN A 4 0.49 -15.85 -17.05
C GLN A 4 0.08 -14.40 -17.29
N ASP A 5 -0.89 -13.87 -16.53
CA ASP A 5 -1.36 -12.50 -16.68
C ASP A 5 -0.57 -11.54 -15.78
N ILE A 6 0.40 -12.02 -14.98
CA ILE A 6 1.16 -11.17 -14.06
C ILE A 6 2.32 -10.49 -14.80
N ILE A 7 2.33 -9.16 -14.81
CA ILE A 7 3.35 -8.35 -15.49
C ILE A 7 4.44 -7.83 -14.54
N ALA A 8 4.12 -7.65 -13.25
CA ALA A 8 5.08 -7.20 -12.25
C ALA A 8 4.89 -7.91 -10.90
N ARG A 9 5.98 -8.05 -10.15
CA ARG A 9 6.03 -8.67 -8.82
C ARG A 9 7.00 -7.90 -7.93
N SER A 10 6.67 -7.75 -6.65
CA SER A 10 7.58 -7.12 -5.68
C SER A 10 8.88 -7.90 -5.51
N ALA A 11 9.98 -7.20 -5.22
CA ALA A 11 11.29 -7.74 -4.84
C ALA A 11 11.83 -8.89 -5.72
N THR A 12 11.61 -8.84 -7.03
CA THR A 12 12.22 -9.76 -7.98
C THR A 12 12.68 -9.04 -9.24
N THR A 13 13.77 -9.52 -9.83
CA THR A 13 14.28 -9.10 -11.14
C THR A 13 13.98 -10.12 -12.23
N THR A 14 13.29 -11.23 -11.89
CA THR A 14 12.94 -12.27 -12.84
C THR A 14 11.94 -11.72 -13.88
N PRO A 15 12.26 -11.80 -15.18
CA PRO A 15 11.32 -11.39 -16.22
C PRO A 15 10.09 -12.29 -16.21
N MET A 16 8.92 -11.66 -16.33
CA MET A 16 7.64 -12.35 -16.31
C MET A 16 7.26 -12.86 -17.71
N PRO A 17 6.56 -14.01 -17.82
CA PRO A 17 5.98 -14.44 -19.09
C PRO A 17 4.86 -13.49 -19.50
N SER A 18 5.17 -12.48 -20.34
CA SER A 18 4.21 -11.51 -20.88
C SER A 18 3.50 -12.04 -22.14
N VAL A 19 2.95 -13.26 -22.04
CA VAL A 19 2.44 -13.99 -23.23
C VAL A 19 1.05 -13.48 -23.65
N ARG A 20 0.26 -12.91 -22.74
CA ARG A 20 -1.10 -12.42 -23.03
C ARG A 20 -1.19 -10.91 -22.89
N GLN A 21 -1.57 -10.25 -23.97
CA GLN A 21 -1.99 -8.84 -23.97
C GLN A 21 -3.49 -8.82 -23.71
N VAL A 22 -3.89 -8.28 -22.56
CA VAL A 22 -5.29 -8.15 -22.14
C VAL A 22 -5.57 -6.67 -22.00
N GLY A 23 -6.75 -6.20 -22.43
CA GLY A 23 -7.14 -4.80 -22.27
C GLY A 23 -7.12 -4.39 -20.80
N GLU A 24 -6.60 -3.19 -20.52
CA GLU A 24 -6.64 -2.59 -19.19
C GLU A 24 -8.10 -2.36 -18.77
N VAL A 25 -8.43 -2.72 -17.53
CA VAL A 25 -9.76 -2.45 -16.96
C VAL A 25 -9.68 -1.31 -15.97
N ALA A 26 -10.76 -0.53 -15.85
CA ALA A 26 -10.84 0.51 -14.83
C ALA A 26 -12.22 0.61 -14.22
N LYS A 27 -12.26 1.10 -12.99
CA LYS A 27 -13.46 1.53 -12.30
C LYS A 27 -13.49 3.06 -12.27
N LEU A 28 -14.54 3.66 -12.82
CA LEU A 28 -14.76 5.10 -12.73
C LEU A 28 -15.78 5.37 -11.63
N ILE A 29 -15.45 6.31 -10.75
CA ILE A 29 -16.33 6.76 -9.66
C ILE A 29 -16.70 8.22 -9.91
N ASP A 30 -17.91 8.45 -10.37
CA ASP A 30 -18.50 9.77 -10.51
C ASP A 30 -19.06 10.25 -9.17
N VAL A 31 -18.31 11.10 -8.46
CA VAL A 31 -18.73 11.59 -7.14
C VAL A 31 -19.96 12.49 -7.23
N SER A 32 -20.23 13.08 -8.40
CA SER A 32 -21.40 13.93 -8.62
C SER A 32 -22.73 13.19 -8.72
N LYS A 33 -22.68 11.85 -8.84
CA LYS A 33 -23.86 10.97 -8.76
C LYS A 33 -23.91 10.20 -7.44
N CYS A 34 -22.90 10.36 -6.58
CA CYS A 34 -22.83 9.62 -5.33
C CYS A 34 -23.81 10.17 -4.31
N ILE A 35 -24.63 9.30 -3.74
CA ILE A 35 -25.62 9.65 -2.70
C ILE A 35 -25.21 9.19 -1.30
N GLY A 36 -23.97 8.76 -1.10
CA GLY A 36 -23.48 8.34 0.22
C GLY A 36 -24.19 7.13 0.85
N CYS A 37 -24.92 6.31 0.09
CA CYS A 37 -25.72 5.20 0.62
C CYS A 37 -24.92 4.07 1.29
N LYS A 38 -23.59 4.03 1.15
CA LYS A 38 -22.69 2.98 1.64
C LYS A 38 -22.96 1.56 1.14
N ALA A 39 -23.84 1.35 0.16
CA ALA A 39 -24.09 0.03 -0.45
C ALA A 39 -22.79 -0.62 -0.97
N CYS A 40 -21.88 0.19 -1.51
CA CYS A 40 -20.57 -0.25 -1.97
C CYS A 40 -19.66 -0.81 -0.86
N GLN A 41 -19.80 -0.34 0.39
CA GLN A 41 -19.10 -0.91 1.55
C GLN A 41 -19.67 -2.29 1.87
N VAL A 42 -21.00 -2.36 2.01
CA VAL A 42 -21.71 -3.60 2.36
C VAL A 42 -21.45 -4.70 1.33
N ALA A 43 -21.59 -4.41 0.04
CA ALA A 43 -21.34 -5.38 -1.02
C ALA A 43 -19.86 -5.81 -1.11
N CYS A 44 -18.92 -4.92 -0.77
CA CYS A 44 -17.51 -5.27 -0.68
C CYS A 44 -17.26 -6.26 0.46
N SER A 45 -17.84 -5.99 1.64
CA SER A 45 -17.71 -6.86 2.80
C SER A 45 -18.46 -8.18 2.64
N GLU A 46 -19.61 -8.18 1.97
CA GLU A 46 -20.38 -9.39 1.70
C GLU A 46 -19.62 -10.30 0.73
N TRP A 47 -19.18 -9.79 -0.42
CA TRP A 47 -18.49 -10.60 -1.43
C TRP A 47 -17.15 -11.16 -0.94
N ASN A 48 -16.40 -10.39 -0.15
CA ASN A 48 -15.07 -10.78 0.31
C ASN A 48 -15.10 -11.42 1.71
N ASP A 49 -16.28 -11.78 2.23
CA ASP A 49 -16.47 -12.39 3.56
C ASP A 49 -15.82 -11.61 4.71
N LEU A 50 -15.85 -10.27 4.63
CA LEU A 50 -15.23 -9.39 5.62
C LEU A 50 -16.26 -8.92 6.65
N ARG A 51 -15.88 -8.91 7.93
CA ARG A 51 -16.66 -8.29 9.00
C ARG A 51 -15.71 -7.46 9.85
N ASP A 52 -15.97 -6.16 9.89
CA ASP A 52 -15.30 -5.24 10.80
C ASP A 52 -16.07 -5.15 12.11
N GLU A 53 -15.46 -4.55 13.13
CA GLU A 53 -16.13 -4.31 14.40
C GLU A 53 -17.27 -3.30 14.25
N VAL A 54 -18.29 -3.42 15.10
CA VAL A 54 -19.35 -2.41 15.18
C VAL A 54 -18.75 -1.16 15.80
N GLY A 55 -18.56 -0.13 14.97
CA GLY A 55 -17.98 1.14 15.39
C GLY A 55 -18.92 2.00 16.23
N GLN A 56 -18.44 3.19 16.59
CA GLN A 56 -19.21 4.21 17.29
C GLN A 56 -19.50 5.40 16.37
N ASN A 57 -20.47 6.23 16.74
CA ASN A 57 -20.68 7.50 16.06
C ASN A 57 -19.75 8.56 16.68
N HIS A 58 -19.02 9.28 15.84
CA HIS A 58 -18.04 10.30 16.26
C HIS A 58 -18.43 11.72 15.82
N GLY A 59 -19.71 11.97 15.59
CA GLY A 59 -20.22 13.27 15.11
C GLY A 59 -20.21 13.42 13.60
N THR A 60 -19.84 12.39 12.84
CA THR A 60 -19.91 12.38 11.37
C THR A 60 -20.62 11.13 10.86
N TYR A 61 -20.95 11.12 9.56
CA TYR A 61 -21.56 9.97 8.91
C TYR A 61 -20.53 8.87 8.58
N ASP A 62 -19.24 9.18 8.60
CA ASP A 62 -18.14 8.25 8.30
C ASP A 62 -18.12 7.09 9.29
N ASN A 63 -18.39 5.88 8.79
CA ASN A 63 -18.32 4.67 9.59
C ASN A 63 -18.18 3.44 8.67
N PRO A 64 -17.11 2.65 8.80
CA PRO A 64 -15.91 2.88 9.62
C PRO A 64 -15.20 4.21 9.30
N THR A 65 -14.48 4.78 10.27
CA THR A 65 -13.81 6.08 10.13
C THR A 65 -12.59 6.04 9.22
N ASP A 66 -11.98 4.86 9.07
CA ASP A 66 -10.90 4.62 8.13
C ASP A 66 -10.96 3.21 7.53
N LEU A 67 -10.17 2.97 6.49
CA LEU A 67 -9.92 1.63 5.98
C LEU A 67 -9.31 0.76 7.08
N THR A 68 -9.67 -0.51 7.08
CA THR A 68 -9.09 -1.53 7.97
C THR A 68 -8.76 -2.79 7.18
N ALA A 69 -8.17 -3.79 7.83
CA ALA A 69 -8.00 -5.10 7.19
C ALA A 69 -9.34 -5.80 6.86
N SER A 70 -10.44 -5.40 7.52
CA SER A 70 -11.81 -5.90 7.28
C SER A 70 -12.70 -4.90 6.51
N SER A 71 -12.22 -3.69 6.25
CA SER A 71 -12.96 -2.63 5.55
C SER A 71 -12.11 -2.09 4.41
N TRP A 72 -12.19 -2.75 3.26
CA TRP A 72 -11.34 -2.47 2.08
C TRP A 72 -11.78 -1.26 1.27
N THR A 73 -12.95 -0.72 1.57
CA THR A 73 -13.46 0.53 1.03
C THR A 73 -14.37 1.20 2.05
N VAL A 74 -14.33 2.52 2.12
CA VAL A 74 -15.17 3.34 3.00
C VAL A 74 -15.69 4.56 2.23
N MET A 75 -16.85 5.07 2.61
CA MET A 75 -17.36 6.36 2.15
C MET A 75 -16.83 7.44 3.07
N ARG A 76 -16.25 8.49 2.47
CA ARG A 76 -15.80 9.69 3.15
C ARG A 76 -16.72 10.85 2.84
N PHE A 77 -17.12 11.58 3.87
CA PHE A 77 -18.06 12.70 3.78
C PHE A 77 -17.34 14.00 4.14
N THR A 78 -17.53 15.05 3.35
CA THR A 78 -16.95 16.37 3.63
C THR A 78 -17.99 17.44 3.39
N GLU A 79 -18.28 18.23 4.42
CA GLU A 79 -19.07 19.45 4.32
C GLU A 79 -18.11 20.58 3.91
N HIS A 80 -18.45 21.28 2.84
CA HIS A 80 -17.66 22.37 2.28
C HIS A 80 -18.59 23.53 1.95
N GLU A 81 -18.24 24.74 2.38
CA GLU A 81 -18.92 25.97 1.95
C GLU A 81 -18.06 26.65 0.90
N ASP A 82 -18.66 26.96 -0.26
CA ASP A 82 -18.00 27.71 -1.32
C ASP A 82 -17.88 29.21 -0.96
N GLU A 83 -17.18 29.99 -1.79
CA GLU A 83 -17.00 31.44 -1.57
C GLU A 83 -18.32 32.22 -1.56
N ALA A 84 -19.38 31.67 -2.16
CA ALA A 84 -20.72 32.25 -2.18
C ALA A 84 -21.56 31.84 -0.95
N GLY A 85 -21.02 31.04 -0.03
CA GLY A 85 -21.72 30.55 1.16
C GLY A 85 -22.70 29.42 0.88
N LYS A 86 -22.62 28.76 -0.28
CA LYS A 86 -23.42 27.59 -0.60
C LYS A 86 -22.76 26.35 0.01
N LEU A 87 -23.51 25.65 0.84
CA LEU A 87 -23.08 24.36 1.40
C LEU A 87 -23.13 23.26 0.34
N GLU A 88 -22.01 22.57 0.19
CA GLU A 88 -21.84 21.37 -0.61
C GLU A 88 -21.44 20.19 0.27
N TRP A 89 -22.07 19.04 0.01
CA TRP A 89 -21.73 17.80 0.68
C TRP A 89 -20.97 16.89 -0.30
N LEU A 90 -19.64 16.91 -0.19
CA LEU A 90 -18.73 16.19 -1.06
C LEU A 90 -18.52 14.78 -0.52
N ILE A 91 -19.04 13.79 -1.25
CA ILE A 91 -19.04 12.39 -0.82
C ILE A 91 -18.15 11.57 -1.77
N ARG A 92 -17.12 10.93 -1.22
CA ARG A 92 -16.16 10.13 -2.00
C ARG A 92 -16.04 8.72 -1.46
N LYS A 93 -16.13 7.74 -2.36
CA LYS A 93 -15.76 6.35 -2.06
C LYS A 93 -14.24 6.22 -2.07
N ASP A 94 -13.65 5.81 -0.96
CA ASP A 94 -12.21 5.64 -0.79
C ASP A 94 -11.77 4.17 -0.78
N GLY A 95 -10.55 3.90 -1.23
CA GLY A 95 -9.97 2.57 -1.36
C GLY A 95 -8.79 2.52 -2.33
N CYS A 96 -8.32 1.32 -2.67
CA CYS A 96 -7.15 1.18 -3.56
C CYS A 96 -7.40 1.80 -4.94
N MET A 97 -6.43 2.60 -5.40
CA MET A 97 -6.43 3.23 -6.72
C MET A 97 -5.96 2.31 -7.84
N HIS A 98 -5.35 1.16 -7.50
CA HIS A 98 -4.73 0.24 -8.47
C HIS A 98 -3.86 1.00 -9.47
N CYS A 99 -2.83 1.70 -8.98
CA CYS A 99 -1.96 2.53 -9.80
C CYS A 99 -1.24 1.72 -10.88
N ALA A 100 -0.98 2.34 -12.03
CA ALA A 100 -0.15 1.76 -13.09
C ALA A 100 1.31 1.60 -12.62
N GLU A 101 1.80 2.54 -11.82
CA GLU A 101 3.08 2.47 -11.10
C GLU A 101 2.83 2.35 -9.57
N PRO A 102 2.55 1.14 -9.07
CA PRO A 102 2.20 0.95 -7.66
C PRO A 102 3.39 1.12 -6.72
N GLY A 103 3.44 2.25 -6.00
CA GLY A 103 4.43 2.48 -4.95
C GLY A 103 4.44 1.42 -3.84
N CYS A 104 3.30 0.79 -3.55
CA CYS A 104 3.23 -0.34 -2.62
C CYS A 104 4.02 -1.57 -3.11
N LEU A 105 3.98 -1.87 -4.41
CA LEU A 105 4.76 -2.94 -5.04
C LEU A 105 6.25 -2.61 -5.00
N ALA A 106 6.62 -1.37 -5.37
CA ALA A 106 8.00 -0.89 -5.37
C ALA A 106 8.64 -0.94 -3.96
N ALA A 107 7.88 -0.60 -2.92
CA ALA A 107 8.36 -0.60 -1.53
C ALA A 107 8.47 -2.01 -0.90
N CYS A 108 7.69 -2.97 -1.38
CA CYS A 108 7.56 -4.28 -0.75
C CYS A 108 8.86 -5.12 -0.87
N PRO A 109 9.43 -5.61 0.24
CA PRO A 109 10.69 -6.35 0.22
C PRO A 109 10.50 -7.86 0.02
N SER A 110 9.27 -8.38 0.05
CA SER A 110 8.99 -9.82 -0.08
C SER A 110 8.72 -10.22 -1.53
N PRO A 111 9.46 -11.18 -2.11
CA PRO A 111 9.34 -11.56 -3.51
C PRO A 111 7.95 -12.07 -3.92
N GLY A 112 7.22 -11.28 -4.71
CA GLY A 112 5.89 -11.63 -5.23
C GLY A 112 4.76 -11.60 -4.20
N ALA A 113 4.96 -10.92 -3.06
CA ALA A 113 3.87 -10.63 -2.12
C ALA A 113 2.88 -9.60 -2.67
N ILE A 114 3.32 -8.72 -3.57
CA ILE A 114 2.46 -7.82 -4.33
C ILE A 114 2.71 -8.07 -5.81
N ILE A 115 1.62 -8.18 -6.57
CA ILE A 115 1.64 -8.47 -8.00
C ILE A 115 0.77 -7.47 -8.75
N GLN A 116 1.10 -7.23 -10.01
CA GLN A 116 0.29 -6.47 -10.94
C GLN A 116 -0.04 -7.36 -12.13
N TYR A 117 -1.33 -7.45 -12.46
CA TYR A 117 -1.83 -8.15 -13.63
C TYR A 117 -1.81 -7.24 -14.87
N ALA A 118 -1.81 -7.85 -16.06
CA ALA A 118 -1.77 -7.17 -17.36
C ALA A 118 -2.98 -6.25 -17.59
N ASN A 119 -4.12 -6.57 -16.98
CA ASN A 119 -5.31 -5.71 -17.01
C ASN A 119 -5.25 -4.52 -16.03
N GLY A 120 -4.13 -4.35 -15.31
CA GLY A 120 -3.87 -3.25 -14.38
C GLY A 120 -4.19 -3.52 -12.91
N ILE A 121 -4.77 -4.67 -12.59
CA ILE A 121 -5.12 -4.98 -11.20
C ILE A 121 -3.86 -5.23 -10.38
N VAL A 122 -3.63 -4.39 -9.36
CA VAL A 122 -2.64 -4.64 -8.30
C VAL A 122 -3.27 -5.47 -7.17
N ASP A 123 -2.68 -6.61 -6.83
CA ASP A 123 -3.22 -7.55 -5.85
C ASP A 123 -2.16 -8.06 -4.86
N PHE A 124 -2.60 -8.52 -3.69
CA PHE A 124 -1.71 -8.97 -2.60
C PHE A 124 -1.78 -10.49 -2.44
N ASN A 125 -0.63 -11.15 -2.59
CA ASN A 125 -0.49 -12.58 -2.30
C ASN A 125 -0.21 -12.77 -0.81
N GLN A 126 -1.20 -13.29 -0.09
CA GLN A 126 -1.15 -13.44 1.36
C GLN A 126 -0.13 -14.48 1.83
N ASP A 127 0.21 -15.49 1.02
CA ASP A 127 1.17 -16.53 1.42
C ASP A 127 2.60 -16.02 1.47
N LYS A 128 2.87 -14.95 0.71
CA LYS A 128 4.19 -14.32 0.62
C LYS A 128 4.31 -13.07 1.48
N CYS A 129 3.22 -12.60 2.07
CA CYS A 129 3.23 -11.40 2.89
C CYS A 129 3.92 -11.67 4.22
N ILE A 130 4.91 -10.85 4.56
CA ILE A 130 5.67 -10.94 5.82
C ILE A 130 5.27 -9.89 6.87
N GLY A 131 4.22 -9.11 6.61
CA GLY A 131 3.69 -8.16 7.59
C GLY A 131 4.56 -6.93 7.91
N CYS A 132 5.58 -6.62 7.11
CA CYS A 132 6.54 -5.55 7.42
C CYS A 132 5.97 -4.11 7.34
N GLY A 133 4.81 -3.89 6.71
CA GLY A 133 4.18 -2.57 6.61
C GLY A 133 4.77 -1.61 5.57
N TYR A 134 5.84 -1.95 4.85
CA TYR A 134 6.46 -1.06 3.85
C TYR A 134 5.51 -0.65 2.72
N CYS A 135 4.52 -1.48 2.41
CA CYS A 135 3.49 -1.15 1.44
C CYS A 135 2.62 0.05 1.86
N ILE A 136 2.49 0.33 3.16
CA ILE A 136 1.78 1.51 3.68
C ILE A 136 2.59 2.77 3.34
N THR A 137 3.86 2.80 3.74
CA THR A 137 4.77 3.94 3.47
C THR A 137 4.97 4.19 1.97
N GLY A 138 4.97 3.11 1.17
CA GLY A 138 5.11 3.22 -0.28
C GLY A 138 3.84 3.68 -1.00
N CYS A 139 2.67 3.65 -0.36
CA CYS A 139 1.41 3.99 -1.02
C CYS A 139 1.11 5.50 -0.90
N PRO A 140 1.08 6.26 -2.00
CA PRO A 140 0.78 7.71 -1.96
C PRO A 140 -0.62 8.04 -1.44
N PHE A 141 -1.51 7.05 -1.45
CA PHE A 141 -2.91 7.17 -1.03
C PHE A 141 -3.17 6.56 0.35
N ASN A 142 -2.13 6.08 1.06
CA ASN A 142 -2.26 5.46 2.38
C ASN A 142 -3.34 4.37 2.46
N ILE A 143 -3.33 3.41 1.54
CA ILE A 143 -4.40 2.40 1.40
C ILE A 143 -4.16 1.09 2.17
N PRO A 144 -2.98 0.45 2.10
CA PRO A 144 -2.80 -0.86 2.73
C PRO A 144 -3.06 -0.79 4.24
N ARG A 145 -3.66 -1.84 4.79
CA ARG A 145 -3.86 -1.99 6.24
C ARG A 145 -3.32 -3.34 6.69
N ILE A 146 -2.60 -3.37 7.81
CA ILE A 146 -2.09 -4.62 8.39
C ILE A 146 -3.13 -5.18 9.34
N SER A 147 -3.53 -6.42 9.10
CA SER A 147 -4.35 -7.20 10.02
C SER A 147 -3.56 -7.59 11.25
N GLN A 148 -4.14 -7.37 12.43
CA GLN A 148 -3.55 -7.83 13.68
C GLN A 148 -3.75 -9.35 13.89
N LYS A 149 -4.69 -9.97 13.17
CA LYS A 149 -5.06 -11.39 13.34
C LYS A 149 -4.01 -12.33 12.77
N ASP A 150 -3.48 -12.00 11.60
CA ASP A 150 -2.55 -12.85 10.84
C ASP A 150 -1.29 -12.11 10.41
N ARG A 151 -1.15 -10.83 10.79
CA ARG A 151 -0.01 -9.96 10.46
C ARG A 151 0.21 -9.79 8.96
N LYS A 152 -0.86 -9.84 8.16
CA LYS A 152 -0.78 -9.64 6.71
C LYS A 152 -1.43 -8.33 6.26
N ALA A 153 -1.04 -7.85 5.09
CA ALA A 153 -1.56 -6.63 4.51
C ALA A 153 -2.82 -6.93 3.67
N TYR A 154 -3.83 -6.08 3.81
CA TYR A 154 -5.09 -6.17 3.06
C TYR A 154 -5.47 -4.81 2.46
N LYS A 155 -6.22 -4.87 1.36
CA LYS A 155 -6.78 -3.71 0.64
C LYS A 155 -7.78 -4.23 -0.40
N CYS A 156 -8.47 -3.32 -1.09
CA CYS A 156 -9.27 -3.65 -2.26
C CYS A 156 -8.44 -4.40 -3.33
N SER A 157 -9.01 -5.51 -3.84
CA SER A 157 -8.45 -6.37 -4.89
C SER A 157 -9.01 -6.06 -6.28
N LEU A 158 -9.81 -5.00 -6.42
CA LEU A 158 -10.69 -4.74 -7.57
C LEU A 158 -11.62 -5.91 -7.92
N CYS A 159 -11.92 -6.78 -6.96
CA CYS A 159 -12.61 -8.06 -7.19
C CYS A 159 -11.94 -8.87 -8.31
N SER A 160 -10.62 -9.04 -8.19
CA SER A 160 -9.77 -9.77 -9.14
C SER A 160 -10.30 -11.16 -9.50
N ASP A 161 -10.96 -11.81 -8.55
CA ASP A 161 -11.67 -13.07 -8.68
C ASP A 161 -12.90 -12.99 -9.60
N ARG A 162 -13.74 -11.97 -9.43
CA ARG A 162 -14.92 -11.71 -10.29
C ARG A 162 -14.52 -11.31 -11.71
N VAL A 163 -13.57 -10.38 -11.80
CA VAL A 163 -13.09 -9.84 -13.08
C VAL A 163 -12.45 -10.96 -13.91
N ALA A 164 -11.75 -11.90 -13.28
CA ALA A 164 -11.14 -13.05 -13.97
C ALA A 164 -12.16 -13.94 -14.70
N VAL A 165 -13.42 -13.93 -14.30
CA VAL A 165 -14.50 -14.73 -14.88
C VAL A 165 -15.54 -13.87 -15.61
N GLY A 166 -15.19 -12.63 -15.96
CA GLY A 166 -16.01 -11.74 -16.76
C GLY A 166 -17.15 -11.04 -16.01
N MET A 167 -17.10 -10.98 -14.68
CA MET A 167 -18.07 -10.24 -13.86
C MET A 167 -17.50 -8.89 -13.41
N GLU A 168 -18.34 -7.83 -13.38
CA GLU A 168 -17.90 -6.56 -12.77
C GLU A 168 -17.77 -6.66 -11.23
N PRO A 169 -16.95 -5.80 -10.59
CA PRO A 169 -16.78 -5.76 -9.14
C PRO A 169 -18.09 -5.61 -8.36
N ALA A 170 -18.19 -6.22 -7.17
CA ALA A 170 -19.41 -6.19 -6.36
C ALA A 170 -19.90 -4.76 -6.04
N CYS A 171 -18.95 -3.87 -5.70
CA CYS A 171 -19.26 -2.46 -5.43
C CYS A 171 -19.74 -1.67 -6.66
N VAL A 172 -19.42 -2.12 -7.88
CA VAL A 172 -19.93 -1.54 -9.13
C VAL A 172 -21.37 -2.01 -9.32
N LYS A 173 -21.58 -3.33 -9.30
CA LYS A 173 -22.89 -3.95 -9.52
C LYS A 173 -23.99 -3.45 -8.57
N THR A 174 -23.64 -3.14 -7.32
CA THR A 174 -24.60 -2.69 -6.31
C THR A 174 -24.95 -1.20 -6.39
N CYS A 175 -24.19 -0.38 -7.12
CA CYS A 175 -24.30 1.07 -7.03
C CYS A 175 -25.67 1.55 -7.57
N PRO A 176 -26.56 2.10 -6.72
CA PRO A 176 -27.95 2.34 -7.11
C PRO A 176 -28.10 3.49 -8.11
N THR A 177 -27.18 4.45 -8.10
CA THR A 177 -27.24 5.66 -8.95
C THR A 177 -26.36 5.55 -10.19
N GLY A 178 -25.65 4.42 -10.39
CA GLY A 178 -24.65 4.31 -11.45
C GLY A 178 -23.48 5.29 -11.27
N ALA A 179 -23.22 5.76 -10.04
CA ALA A 179 -22.05 6.57 -9.72
C ALA A 179 -20.74 5.79 -9.86
N ILE A 180 -20.80 4.46 -9.86
CA ILE A 180 -19.65 3.59 -10.03
C ILE A 180 -19.90 2.77 -11.30
N VAL A 181 -19.02 2.91 -12.28
CA VAL A 181 -19.06 2.14 -13.53
C VAL A 181 -17.72 1.43 -13.75
N PHE A 182 -17.72 0.38 -14.57
CA PHE A 182 -16.56 -0.47 -14.82
C PHE A 182 -16.53 -0.92 -16.27
N GLY A 183 -15.33 -1.00 -16.84
CA GLY A 183 -15.11 -1.43 -18.21
C GLY A 183 -13.64 -1.38 -18.57
N THR A 184 -13.32 -1.28 -19.86
CA THR A 184 -11.94 -0.99 -20.29
C THR A 184 -11.56 0.42 -19.86
N LYS A 185 -10.29 0.64 -19.57
CA LYS A 185 -9.80 1.95 -19.09
C LYS A 185 -10.10 3.06 -20.08
N GLU A 186 -9.96 2.78 -21.37
CA GLU A 186 -10.25 3.71 -22.46
C GLU A 186 -11.73 4.09 -22.48
N ALA A 187 -12.64 3.11 -22.39
CA ALA A 187 -14.08 3.38 -22.35
C ALA A 187 -14.49 4.14 -21.09
N MET A 188 -13.79 3.93 -19.97
CA MET A 188 -14.03 4.70 -18.75
C MET A 188 -13.55 6.14 -18.87
N LYS A 189 -12.44 6.41 -19.57
CA LYS A 189 -12.01 7.79 -19.86
C LYS A 189 -13.00 8.50 -20.77
N GLU A 190 -13.45 7.85 -21.84
CA GLU A 190 -14.49 8.39 -22.73
C GLU A 190 -15.80 8.67 -21.98
N HIS A 191 -16.22 7.76 -21.10
CA HIS A 191 -17.41 7.98 -20.25
C HIS A 191 -17.23 9.16 -19.30
N ALA A 192 -16.02 9.35 -18.75
CA ALA A 192 -15.69 10.49 -17.91
C ALA A 192 -15.76 11.81 -18.69
N ASP A 193 -15.22 11.86 -19.92
CA ASP A 193 -15.23 13.07 -20.76
C ASP A 193 -16.65 13.57 -21.02
N GLY A 194 -17.57 12.66 -21.35
CA GLY A 194 -18.99 13.00 -21.53
C GLY A 194 -19.62 13.56 -20.24
N ARG A 195 -19.29 12.99 -19.08
CA ARG A 195 -19.79 13.49 -17.79
C ARG A 195 -19.18 14.84 -17.40
N ILE A 196 -17.90 15.05 -17.68
CA ILE A 196 -17.19 16.31 -17.41
C ILE A 196 -17.80 17.43 -18.26
N ALA A 197 -18.09 17.18 -19.54
CA ALA A 197 -18.77 18.14 -20.39
C ALA A 197 -20.17 18.52 -19.84
N ASP A 198 -20.94 17.55 -19.37
CA ASP A 198 -22.25 17.81 -18.73
C ASP A 198 -22.10 18.60 -17.42
N LEU A 199 -21.12 18.31 -16.57
CA LEU A 199 -20.85 19.07 -15.35
C LEU A 199 -20.46 20.52 -15.65
N LYS A 200 -19.57 20.73 -16.62
CA LYS A 200 -19.17 22.08 -17.07
C LYS A 200 -20.37 22.87 -17.60
N SER A 201 -21.27 22.23 -18.33
CA SER A 201 -22.51 22.88 -18.81
C SER A 201 -23.46 23.34 -17.68
N ARG A 202 -23.28 22.81 -16.47
CA ARG A 202 -24.08 23.14 -15.27
C ARG A 202 -23.37 24.13 -14.34
N GLY A 203 -22.24 24.70 -14.75
CA GLY A 203 -21.49 25.70 -13.98
C GLY A 203 -20.35 25.15 -13.12
N TYR A 204 -19.98 23.88 -13.28
CA TYR A 204 -18.77 23.32 -12.64
C TYR A 204 -17.57 23.44 -13.59
N ASP A 205 -17.03 24.65 -13.73
CA ASP A 205 -15.96 24.95 -14.70
C ASP A 205 -14.68 24.11 -14.47
N ASN A 206 -14.39 23.82 -13.20
CA ASN A 206 -13.24 23.01 -12.78
C ASN A 206 -13.54 21.51 -12.70
N ALA A 207 -14.66 21.04 -13.27
CA ALA A 207 -14.93 19.61 -13.32
C ALA A 207 -13.88 18.88 -14.18
N GLY A 208 -13.47 17.70 -13.73
CA GLY A 208 -12.40 16.97 -14.38
C GLY A 208 -12.27 15.50 -13.94
N LEU A 209 -11.42 14.78 -14.68
CA LEU A 209 -11.03 13.41 -14.40
C LEU A 209 -9.81 13.42 -13.46
N TYR A 210 -9.93 12.74 -12.33
CA TYR A 210 -8.81 12.42 -11.46
C TYR A 210 -8.21 11.08 -11.87
N ASP A 211 -7.12 11.16 -12.63
CA ASP A 211 -6.27 10.05 -13.09
C ASP A 211 -4.80 10.50 -13.01
N PRO A 212 -4.17 10.44 -11.81
CA PRO A 212 -2.93 11.18 -11.56
C PRO A 212 -1.69 10.57 -12.26
N ASP A 213 -1.03 11.38 -13.07
CA ASP A 213 0.17 11.00 -13.84
C ASP A 213 1.38 10.64 -12.95
N GLY A 214 1.46 11.19 -11.74
CA GLY A 214 2.57 10.93 -10.80
C GLY A 214 2.69 9.47 -10.34
N VAL A 215 1.69 8.63 -10.65
CA VAL A 215 1.70 7.17 -10.46
C VAL A 215 1.42 6.40 -11.76
N GLY A 216 1.65 7.04 -12.92
CA GLY A 216 1.39 6.50 -14.26
C GLY A 216 -0.10 6.38 -14.62
N GLY A 217 -0.98 7.06 -13.89
CA GLY A 217 -2.42 6.85 -13.93
C GLY A 217 -2.91 5.71 -13.04
N THR A 218 -4.23 5.56 -12.93
CA THR A 218 -4.89 4.65 -12.00
C THR A 218 -5.98 3.82 -12.69
N HIS A 219 -6.22 2.62 -12.17
CA HIS A 219 -7.33 1.75 -12.61
C HIS A 219 -8.58 1.93 -11.74
N VAL A 220 -8.54 2.87 -10.81
CA VAL A 220 -9.71 3.49 -10.19
C VAL A 220 -9.57 5.00 -10.36
N MET A 221 -10.49 5.62 -11.08
CA MET A 221 -10.47 7.04 -11.41
C MET A 221 -11.71 7.72 -10.84
N TYR A 222 -11.66 9.04 -10.66
CA TYR A 222 -12.83 9.81 -10.22
C TYR A 222 -13.23 10.86 -11.25
N VAL A 223 -14.53 11.10 -11.41
CA VAL A 223 -15.01 12.40 -11.92
C VAL A 223 -15.30 13.27 -10.72
N LEU A 224 -14.72 14.48 -10.68
CA LEU A 224 -14.86 15.45 -9.60
C LEU A 224 -15.53 16.72 -10.11
N HIS A 225 -16.33 17.38 -9.26
CA HIS A 225 -16.85 18.72 -9.53
C HIS A 225 -15.72 19.77 -9.49
N HIS A 226 -14.79 19.58 -8.55
CA HIS A 226 -13.68 20.48 -8.23
C HIS A 226 -12.37 19.69 -8.41
N ALA A 227 -12.00 19.42 -9.66
CA ALA A 227 -10.81 18.64 -9.97
C ALA A 227 -9.51 19.44 -9.78
N ASP A 228 -9.61 20.76 -9.69
CA ASP A 228 -8.57 21.69 -9.28
C ASP A 228 -8.20 21.55 -7.79
N GLN A 229 -9.15 21.13 -6.96
CA GLN A 229 -8.96 20.96 -5.52
C GLN A 229 -9.39 19.55 -5.03
N PRO A 230 -8.71 18.46 -5.47
CA PRO A 230 -9.01 17.11 -5.00
C PRO A 230 -9.02 16.99 -3.47
N SER A 231 -8.18 17.73 -2.75
CA SER A 231 -8.10 17.72 -1.29
C SER A 231 -9.42 18.02 -0.57
N LEU A 232 -10.37 18.72 -1.22
CA LEU A 232 -11.72 18.93 -0.68
C LEU A 232 -12.47 17.63 -0.45
N TYR A 233 -12.17 16.58 -1.21
CA TYR A 233 -12.81 15.27 -1.10
C TYR A 233 -12.13 14.43 -0.03
N ALA A 234 -12.21 14.86 1.24
CA ALA A 234 -11.61 14.20 2.39
C ALA A 234 -10.11 13.90 2.22
N GLY A 235 -9.33 14.92 1.81
CA GLY A 235 -7.87 14.82 1.71
C GLY A 235 -7.36 13.94 0.56
N LEU A 236 -8.12 13.78 -0.52
CA LEU A 236 -7.61 13.14 -1.74
C LEU A 236 -6.37 13.94 -2.23
N PRO A 237 -5.19 13.32 -2.43
CA PRO A 237 -3.98 14.06 -2.77
C PRO A 237 -4.12 14.80 -4.11
N ASN A 238 -3.60 16.01 -4.22
CA ASN A 238 -3.69 16.79 -5.47
C ASN A 238 -2.78 16.21 -6.57
N GLU A 239 -1.51 15.94 -6.25
CA GLU A 239 -0.52 15.41 -7.18
C GLU A 239 0.25 14.23 -6.55
N PRO A 240 -0.39 13.07 -6.37
CA PRO A 240 0.25 11.92 -5.72
C PRO A 240 1.36 11.34 -6.61
N SER A 241 2.52 11.09 -6.00
CA SER A 241 3.63 10.38 -6.61
C SER A 241 4.32 9.48 -5.59
N ILE A 242 5.12 8.53 -6.05
CA ILE A 242 5.95 7.72 -5.16
C ILE A 242 6.97 8.63 -4.48
N SER A 243 7.01 8.62 -3.14
CA SER A 243 7.91 9.47 -2.37
C SER A 243 9.37 9.35 -2.86
N PRO A 244 10.08 10.47 -3.11
CA PRO A 244 11.47 10.45 -3.54
C PRO A 244 12.40 9.68 -2.60
N LEU A 245 12.11 9.68 -1.30
CA LEU A 245 12.87 8.91 -0.31
C LEU A 245 12.71 7.41 -0.52
N VAL A 246 11.51 6.95 -0.84
CA VAL A 246 11.25 5.53 -1.16
C VAL A 246 11.96 5.15 -2.45
N SER A 247 11.90 6.00 -3.48
CA SER A 247 12.60 5.80 -4.75
C SER A 247 14.12 5.75 -4.57
N LEU A 248 14.70 6.62 -3.74
CA LEU A 248 16.13 6.61 -3.41
C LEU A 248 16.53 5.34 -2.66
N TRP A 249 15.78 4.99 -1.61
CA TRP A 249 16.05 3.81 -0.77
C TRP A 249 15.87 2.48 -1.51
N LYS A 250 14.91 2.37 -2.43
CA LYS A 250 14.70 1.15 -3.21
C LYS A 250 15.45 1.14 -4.54
N GLY A 251 15.92 2.29 -5.01
CA GLY A 251 16.71 2.45 -6.22
C GLY A 251 18.22 2.38 -5.95
N VAL A 252 18.91 3.50 -6.06
CA VAL A 252 20.39 3.57 -6.15
C VAL A 252 21.13 3.12 -4.89
N THR A 253 20.51 3.20 -3.71
CA THR A 253 21.19 2.80 -2.47
C THR A 253 21.45 1.29 -2.40
N LYS A 254 20.63 0.48 -3.07
CA LYS A 254 20.80 -0.98 -3.15
C LYS A 254 22.11 -1.40 -3.86
N PRO A 255 22.38 -1.01 -5.12
CA PRO A 255 23.63 -1.35 -5.79
C PRO A 255 24.85 -0.69 -5.14
N LEU A 256 24.72 0.56 -4.64
CA LEU A 256 25.80 1.22 -3.91
C LEU A 256 26.15 0.49 -2.61
N GLY A 257 25.15 0.03 -1.86
CA GLY A 257 25.34 -0.77 -0.66
C GLY A 257 26.04 -2.10 -0.96
N LEU A 258 25.63 -2.79 -2.03
CA LEU A 258 26.29 -4.02 -2.47
C LEU A 258 27.76 -3.79 -2.88
N LEU A 259 28.02 -2.70 -3.61
CA LEU A 259 29.39 -2.31 -3.97
C LEU A 259 30.23 -1.99 -2.73
N ALA A 260 29.69 -1.26 -1.76
CA ALA A 260 30.37 -0.93 -0.51
C ALA A 260 30.68 -2.17 0.32
N MET A 261 29.73 -3.11 0.41
CA MET A 261 29.95 -4.41 1.08
C MET A 261 31.04 -5.22 0.38
N GLY A 262 31.01 -5.29 -0.96
CA GLY A 262 32.04 -5.97 -1.75
C GLY A 262 33.41 -5.34 -1.59
N ALA A 263 33.51 -4.01 -1.64
CA ALA A 263 34.74 -3.27 -1.41
C ALA A 263 35.29 -3.49 0.01
N THR A 264 34.43 -3.47 1.03
CA THR A 264 34.83 -3.71 2.42
C THR A 264 35.38 -5.12 2.61
N ALA A 265 34.74 -6.12 1.99
CA ALA A 265 35.23 -7.50 2.03
C ALA A 265 36.61 -7.65 1.36
N LEU A 266 36.80 -7.02 0.20
CA LEU A 266 38.09 -7.01 -0.51
C LEU A 266 39.18 -6.29 0.29
N ILE A 267 38.88 -5.09 0.82
CA ILE A 267 39.81 -4.34 1.66
C ILE A 267 40.18 -5.15 2.90
N GLY A 268 39.22 -5.76 3.57
CA GLY A 268 39.45 -6.62 4.74
C GLY A 268 40.34 -7.82 4.41
N PHE A 269 40.09 -8.48 3.27
CA PHE A 269 40.90 -9.61 2.79
C PHE A 269 42.36 -9.19 2.53
N PHE A 270 42.58 -8.11 1.77
CA PHE A 270 43.92 -7.63 1.46
C PHE A 270 44.63 -7.04 2.69
N HIS A 271 43.90 -6.38 3.58
CA HIS A 271 44.43 -5.91 4.87
C HIS A 271 44.90 -7.09 5.72
N TYR A 272 44.10 -8.14 5.84
CA TYR A 272 44.47 -9.34 6.59
C TYR A 272 45.71 -10.04 5.99
N ILE A 273 45.79 -10.16 4.66
CA ILE A 273 46.96 -10.74 3.99
C ILE A 273 48.23 -9.90 4.19
N ARG A 274 48.11 -8.57 4.11
CA ARG A 274 49.27 -7.66 4.17
C ARG A 274 49.76 -7.40 5.59
N VAL A 275 48.86 -7.12 6.52
CA VAL A 275 49.17 -6.73 7.90
C VAL A 275 49.25 -7.95 8.81
N GLY A 276 48.55 -9.04 8.47
CA GLY A 276 48.51 -10.24 9.28
C GLY A 276 47.61 -10.08 10.51
N ARG A 277 47.64 -11.11 11.37
CA ARG A 277 46.92 -11.10 12.65
C ARG A 277 47.64 -10.17 13.63
N ASN A 278 46.89 -9.34 14.32
CA ASN A 278 47.42 -8.65 15.50
C ASN A 278 47.68 -9.70 16.59
N ARG A 279 48.96 -9.94 16.91
CA ARG A 279 49.39 -10.86 17.97
C ARG A 279 49.69 -10.03 19.21
N VAL A 280 49.23 -10.50 20.37
CA VAL A 280 49.70 -9.95 21.65
C VAL A 280 51.11 -10.52 21.85
N GLU A 281 52.11 -9.66 22.05
CA GLU A 281 53.44 -10.10 22.45
C GLU A 281 53.34 -10.66 23.88
N GLU A 282 53.74 -11.92 24.09
CA GLU A 282 53.78 -12.57 25.42
C GLU A 282 54.94 -12.06 26.31
N ASP A 283 55.58 -10.94 25.94
CA ASP A 283 56.78 -10.40 26.60
C ASP A 283 56.50 -9.11 27.39
N GLU A 284 55.35 -9.00 28.07
CA GLU A 284 55.29 -8.18 29.28
C GLU A 284 55.56 -9.07 30.50
N PRO A 285 56.64 -8.84 31.27
CA PRO A 285 56.84 -9.56 32.52
C PRO A 285 55.64 -9.29 33.41
N VAL A 286 55.01 -10.37 33.90
CA VAL A 286 53.99 -10.30 34.95
C VAL A 286 54.65 -9.76 36.21
N THR A 287 54.77 -8.44 36.33
CA THR A 287 55.09 -7.77 37.60
C THR A 287 53.78 -7.46 38.29
N GLY A 288 53.32 -8.40 39.11
CA GLY A 288 52.15 -8.20 39.94
C GLY A 288 51.38 -9.49 40.13
N ASP A 289 51.75 -10.22 41.17
CA ASP A 289 50.98 -11.27 41.80
C ASP A 289 49.50 -10.84 41.91
N PRO A 290 48.55 -11.42 41.16
CA PRO A 290 47.15 -11.19 41.47
C PRO A 290 46.86 -12.02 42.71
N ALA A 291 46.76 -11.33 43.85
CA ALA A 291 46.25 -11.87 45.09
C ALA A 291 45.11 -12.85 44.78
N VAL A 292 45.39 -14.13 45.00
CA VAL A 292 44.44 -15.22 44.95
C VAL A 292 43.17 -14.75 45.64
N HIS A 293 42.06 -14.81 44.91
CA HIS A 293 40.71 -14.52 45.40
C HIS A 293 40.57 -14.94 46.86
N GLN A 294 40.52 -13.93 47.75
CA GLN A 294 40.09 -14.13 49.11
C GLN A 294 38.64 -14.58 49.02
N VAL A 295 38.42 -15.88 49.25
CA VAL A 295 37.08 -16.48 49.28
C VAL A 295 36.29 -15.74 50.35
N ASP A 296 35.22 -15.06 49.95
CA ASP A 296 34.28 -14.43 50.86
C ASP A 296 33.62 -15.52 51.73
N PRO A 297 33.85 -15.54 53.06
CA PRO A 297 33.27 -16.54 53.94
C PRO A 297 31.73 -16.46 54.06
N ALA A 298 31.07 -15.48 53.43
CA ALA A 298 29.62 -15.36 53.42
C ALA A 298 28.92 -16.14 52.28
N VAL A 299 29.66 -16.74 51.35
CA VAL A 299 29.04 -17.56 50.29
C VAL A 299 28.75 -18.96 50.84
N HIS A 300 27.51 -19.17 51.29
CA HIS A 300 26.99 -20.49 51.63
C HIS A 300 27.11 -21.44 50.42
N THR A 301 28.05 -22.37 50.48
CA THR A 301 28.09 -23.51 49.56
C THR A 301 26.93 -24.45 49.89
N TYR A 302 26.02 -24.63 48.94
CA TYR A 302 24.98 -25.64 48.98
C TYR A 302 25.61 -27.05 49.01
N ASP A 303 25.34 -27.82 50.08
CA ASP A 303 25.75 -29.23 50.21
C ASP A 303 24.61 -30.14 49.70
N PRO A 304 24.78 -30.81 48.55
CA PRO A 304 23.75 -31.67 47.97
C PRO A 304 23.52 -32.99 48.74
N ASN A 305 24.29 -33.29 49.79
CA ASN A 305 24.12 -34.49 50.62
C ASN A 305 23.34 -34.23 51.92
N GLN A 306 22.98 -32.99 52.23
CA GLN A 306 22.00 -32.71 53.28
C GLN A 306 20.58 -32.72 52.68
N ARG A 307 19.89 -33.85 52.86
CA ARG A 307 18.43 -33.96 52.69
C ARG A 307 17.74 -33.77 54.06
N PRO A 308 16.49 -33.26 54.07
CA PRO A 308 15.95 -32.36 55.09
C PRO A 308 15.78 -32.97 56.48
#